data_AF-A0A1L4FT82-F1
#
_entry.id   AF-A0A1L4FT82-F1
#
_cell.length_a   1.000
_cell.length_b   1.000
_cell.length_c   1.000
_cell.angle_alpha   90.00
_cell.angle_beta   90.00
_cell.angle_gamma   90.00
#
_symmetry.space_group_name_H-M   'P 1'
#
loop_
_entity.id
_entity.type
_entity.pdbx_description
1 polymer ?
#
loop_
_entity_poly.entity_id
_entity_poly.type
_entity_poly.pdbx_seq_one_letter_code
_entity_poly.pdbx_strand_id
1 'polypeptide(L)'
;MSTPANGGASSSFYSFKFADIGEGLHEGVVAEIYKKEGDSVNEGDSLFSVETDKVTSDIPSPVSGKIKKVLMNQGDTIHVGQEIYVIDDGKDHSSESSAAPAAKPANGGGASVVGEVVVNDDLIDFSSFATSAAKPATEVKVETPAPAAASNKEAGKVYTGPIKAEYDVIVIGSGPGGYLAAEEAGKSGLKTLIVEKWAWGGVCLNTGCIPTKALLKSTEMISEVKNAAKYGLVANFDDIKFDQDQTWVKMHERKEGVVNKVAGSVKMLMKASKCDILEAEAKFVGAHEVEVNGEVYRAKNLILATGSRARKLDMIEGFAQGYQEGKIITSREAINYKEKLPKSLVIIGGGVIGVEFAQVFALSGTKVTILQNINQLLPGSDADVAKITKEALTHMNVEVVLNAQTNKYENGKLYYSVDDKEVVVEPELILTATGRAPVSEGLAEVGIKLGQHKEVIVDEYQETNVAGVYAIGDVTGQNMLAHVAYAHALVAVENILHKNSAKYQPKGVPGCIYIDPEIAFIGKTEAQAKAEGKDVFSSKYAFEYLGKAIATTKTEGFVKLVVDKEYGEILGASIVGANATDYIAEIALAMEQEVTVFELARTIHPHPTYNEIIWEAARSAALKLSLAKKK
;
A
#
# COMPACT_ATOMS: atom_id res chain seq x y z
N MET A 1 -63.91 38.11 43.11
CA MET A 1 -64.70 37.08 42.40
C MET A 1 -64.59 37.35 40.91
N SER A 2 -64.53 36.27 40.12
CA SER A 2 -64.68 36.19 38.67
C SER A 2 -63.40 36.11 37.80
N THR A 3 -62.87 34.88 37.70
CA THR A 3 -62.65 34.03 36.49
C THR A 3 -61.76 34.51 35.30
N PRO A 4 -61.25 33.56 34.45
CA PRO A 4 -59.84 33.48 34.09
C PRO A 4 -59.57 33.72 32.59
N ALA A 5 -58.29 33.81 32.20
CA ALA A 5 -57.89 33.80 30.79
C ALA A 5 -56.82 32.74 30.53
N ASN A 6 -57.17 31.87 29.59
CA ASN A 6 -56.44 30.75 29.03
C ASN A 6 -55.24 31.25 28.21
N GLY A 7 -54.05 30.69 28.43
CA GLY A 7 -52.84 31.00 27.67
C GLY A 7 -52.11 29.72 27.30
N GLY A 8 -52.59 29.00 26.28
CA GLY A 8 -51.87 27.89 25.68
C GLY A 8 -50.68 28.42 24.89
N ALA A 9 -49.46 28.11 25.33
CA ALA A 9 -48.25 28.34 24.55
C ALA A 9 -48.22 27.34 23.38
N SER A 10 -48.32 27.84 22.15
CA SER A 10 -48.10 27.05 20.94
C SER A 10 -46.59 26.88 20.76
N SER A 11 -46.02 25.76 21.21
CA SER A 11 -44.64 25.38 20.85
C SER A 11 -44.63 24.82 19.42
N SER A 12 -43.97 25.49 18.48
CA SER A 12 -43.66 24.92 17.17
C SER A 12 -42.44 24.00 17.28
N PHE A 13 -42.44 22.90 16.54
CA PHE A 13 -41.33 21.94 16.51
C PHE A 13 -40.47 22.14 15.25
N TYR A 14 -39.17 21.84 15.35
CA TYR A 14 -38.27 21.78 14.21
C TYR A 14 -38.50 20.48 13.43
N SER A 15 -38.89 20.59 12.16
CA SER A 15 -39.04 19.44 11.28
C SER A 15 -37.76 19.21 10.48
N PHE A 16 -37.06 18.12 10.78
CA PHE A 16 -35.84 17.75 10.08
C PHE A 16 -36.21 16.97 8.80
N LYS A 17 -35.81 17.53 7.66
CA LYS A 17 -35.94 16.93 6.34
C LYS A 17 -34.63 16.31 5.91
N PHE A 18 -34.70 15.14 5.30
CA PHE A 18 -33.53 14.44 4.78
C PHE A 18 -32.85 15.30 3.70
N ALA A 19 -31.61 15.71 3.95
CA ALA A 19 -30.83 16.55 3.05
C ALA A 19 -30.12 15.71 1.98
N ASP A 20 -29.73 16.36 0.88
CA ASP A 20 -28.93 15.74 -0.17
C ASP A 20 -27.58 15.26 0.40
N ILE A 21 -27.24 14.01 0.13
CA ILE A 21 -26.02 13.34 0.61
C ILE A 21 -24.87 13.36 -0.41
N GLY A 22 -25.01 14.12 -1.50
CA GLY A 22 -23.97 14.28 -2.52
C GLY A 22 -23.96 13.15 -3.56
N GLU A 23 -23.37 13.43 -4.74
CA GLU A 23 -23.29 12.55 -5.92
C GLU A 23 -24.62 12.20 -6.64
N GLY A 24 -25.66 13.05 -6.55
CA GLY A 24 -26.89 12.85 -7.34
C GLY A 24 -27.76 11.67 -6.87
N LEU A 25 -27.59 11.26 -5.60
CA LEU A 25 -28.40 10.24 -4.95
C LEU A 25 -29.68 10.88 -4.38
N HIS A 26 -30.85 10.47 -4.87
CA HIS A 26 -32.15 11.05 -4.51
C HIS A 26 -32.91 10.26 -3.42
N GLU A 27 -32.37 9.12 -3.00
CA GLU A 27 -32.97 8.21 -2.01
C GLU A 27 -31.90 7.39 -1.26
N GLY A 28 -32.25 6.85 -0.09
CA GLY A 28 -31.40 5.93 0.67
C GLY A 28 -32.22 5.04 1.61
N VAL A 29 -31.67 3.89 2.00
CA VAL A 29 -32.35 2.93 2.89
C VAL A 29 -31.88 3.14 4.33
N VAL A 30 -32.80 3.28 5.27
CA VAL A 30 -32.46 3.46 6.70
C VAL A 30 -31.86 2.17 7.26
N ALA A 31 -30.56 2.17 7.56
CA ALA A 31 -29.83 1.00 8.02
C ALA A 31 -30.01 0.77 9.53
N GLU A 32 -29.87 1.81 10.34
CA GLU A 32 -30.06 1.75 11.80
C GLU A 32 -30.51 3.11 12.36
N ILE A 33 -31.38 3.11 13.37
CA ILE A 33 -31.85 4.32 14.06
C ILE A 33 -31.24 4.37 15.46
N TYR A 34 -30.38 5.35 15.73
CA TYR A 34 -29.64 5.48 16.98
C TYR A 34 -30.43 6.21 18.08
N LYS A 35 -31.30 7.15 17.69
CA LYS A 35 -32.06 8.00 18.64
C LYS A 35 -33.56 7.85 18.43
N LYS A 36 -34.28 7.57 19.51
CA LYS A 36 -35.71 7.24 19.53
C LYS A 36 -36.55 8.41 20.04
N GLU A 37 -37.87 8.30 19.91
CA GLU A 37 -38.81 9.25 20.49
C GLU A 37 -38.60 9.41 21.99
N GLY A 38 -38.44 10.65 22.45
CA GLY A 38 -38.17 11.00 23.84
C GLY A 38 -36.70 11.19 24.19
N ASP A 39 -35.75 10.85 23.31
CA ASP A 39 -34.33 11.05 23.56
C ASP A 39 -33.94 12.53 23.43
N SER A 40 -32.95 12.95 24.22
CA SER A 40 -32.30 14.26 24.08
C SER A 40 -31.07 14.14 23.19
N VAL A 41 -30.91 15.07 22.26
CA VAL A 41 -29.82 15.11 21.27
C VAL A 41 -29.18 16.49 21.24
N ASN A 42 -27.87 16.54 21.01
CA ASN A 42 -27.16 17.78 20.71
C ASN A 42 -26.97 17.92 19.19
N GLU A 43 -26.82 19.16 18.71
CA GLU A 43 -26.38 19.44 17.35
C GLU A 43 -25.05 18.70 17.06
N GLY A 44 -25.01 17.96 15.95
CA GLY A 44 -23.90 17.10 15.57
C GLY A 44 -24.01 15.63 16.02
N ASP A 45 -24.92 15.27 16.93
CA ASP A 45 -25.09 13.87 17.36
C ASP A 45 -25.70 13.01 16.24
N SER A 46 -25.13 11.83 15.97
CA SER A 46 -25.67 10.89 14.98
C SER A 46 -27.09 10.42 15.37
N LEU A 47 -28.05 10.63 14.48
CA LEU A 47 -29.46 10.28 14.67
C LEU A 47 -29.78 8.88 14.14
N PHE A 48 -29.30 8.56 12.94
CA PHE A 48 -29.52 7.31 12.22
C PHE A 48 -28.48 7.16 11.10
N SER A 49 -28.34 5.96 10.55
CA SER A 49 -27.50 5.69 9.39
C SER A 49 -28.34 5.35 8.15
N VAL A 50 -27.84 5.77 7.00
CA VAL A 50 -28.43 5.51 5.69
C VAL A 50 -27.46 4.70 4.86
N GLU A 51 -27.93 3.60 4.30
CA GLU A 51 -27.22 2.79 3.32
C GLU A 51 -27.65 3.21 1.90
N THR A 52 -26.65 3.54 1.10
CA THR A 52 -26.78 3.75 -0.35
C THR A 52 -26.01 2.66 -1.10
N ASP A 53 -26.17 2.60 -2.41
CA ASP A 53 -25.44 1.70 -3.30
C ASP A 53 -23.91 1.78 -3.19
N LYS A 54 -23.39 2.91 -2.67
CA LYS A 54 -21.95 3.14 -2.53
C LYS A 54 -21.43 3.16 -1.09
N VAL A 55 -22.18 3.73 -0.13
CA VAL A 55 -21.68 3.98 1.24
C VAL A 55 -22.81 3.96 2.27
N THR A 56 -22.51 3.50 3.49
CA THR A 56 -23.33 3.74 4.69
C THR A 56 -22.84 5.00 5.40
N SER A 57 -23.70 6.00 5.56
CA SER A 57 -23.37 7.30 6.17
C SER A 57 -24.25 7.59 7.38
N ASP A 58 -23.65 8.10 8.46
CA ASP A 58 -24.36 8.57 9.64
C ASP A 58 -24.87 10.00 9.43
N ILE A 59 -26.14 10.24 9.76
CA ILE A 59 -26.78 11.55 9.62
C ILE A 59 -26.83 12.24 10.99
N PRO A 60 -26.13 13.38 11.18
CA PRO A 60 -26.11 14.10 12.44
C PRO A 60 -27.36 14.96 12.64
N SER A 61 -27.67 15.28 13.90
CA SER A 61 -28.75 16.21 14.25
C SER A 61 -28.38 17.64 13.90
N PRO A 62 -29.24 18.40 13.18
CA PRO A 62 -28.97 19.80 12.86
C PRO A 62 -29.24 20.76 14.02
N VAL A 63 -29.93 20.30 15.08
CA VAL A 63 -30.27 21.11 16.25
C VAL A 63 -30.16 20.30 17.53
N SER A 64 -29.91 20.99 18.65
CA SER A 64 -30.04 20.42 19.99
C SER A 64 -31.49 20.48 20.46
N GLY A 65 -32.01 19.39 21.04
CA GLY A 65 -33.39 19.35 21.51
C GLY A 65 -33.86 17.96 21.93
N LYS A 66 -35.17 17.81 22.13
CA LYS A 66 -35.78 16.53 22.47
C LYS A 66 -36.56 15.99 21.27
N ILE A 67 -36.25 14.76 20.85
CA ILE A 67 -36.97 14.12 19.74
C ILE A 67 -38.41 13.86 20.17
N LYS A 68 -39.37 14.43 19.45
CA LYS A 68 -40.81 14.19 19.67
C LYS A 68 -41.32 13.05 18.84
N LYS A 69 -40.85 12.94 17.60
CA LYS A 69 -41.35 11.93 16.67
C LYS A 69 -40.25 11.46 15.71
N VAL A 70 -40.22 10.16 15.45
CA VAL A 70 -39.41 9.55 14.38
C VAL A 70 -40.38 9.10 13.29
N LEU A 71 -40.21 9.58 12.06
CA LEU A 71 -41.15 9.38 10.95
C LEU A 71 -40.72 8.31 9.95
N MET A 72 -39.76 7.47 10.35
CA MET A 72 -39.18 6.40 9.53
C MET A 72 -38.88 5.18 10.40
N ASN A 73 -38.85 4.01 9.78
CA ASN A 73 -38.46 2.74 10.39
C ASN A 73 -37.16 2.23 9.75
N GLN A 74 -36.49 1.33 10.47
CA GLN A 74 -35.36 0.61 9.93
C GLN A 74 -35.79 -0.21 8.70
N GLY A 75 -35.08 -0.07 7.59
CA GLY A 75 -35.39 -0.67 6.29
C GLY A 75 -36.26 0.19 5.37
N ASP A 76 -36.77 1.33 5.82
CA ASP A 76 -37.54 2.24 4.95
C ASP A 76 -36.63 2.95 3.94
N THR A 77 -37.11 3.14 2.72
CA THR A 77 -36.48 4.02 1.72
C THR A 77 -36.94 5.45 1.94
N ILE A 78 -36.00 6.36 2.20
CA ILE A 78 -36.26 7.78 2.42
C ILE A 78 -35.74 8.61 1.24
N HIS A 79 -36.47 9.67 0.87
CA HIS A 79 -36.12 10.55 -0.24
C HIS A 79 -35.65 11.93 0.23
N VAL A 80 -34.81 12.60 -0.56
CA VAL A 80 -34.38 13.98 -0.27
C VAL A 80 -35.61 14.89 -0.14
N GLY A 81 -35.66 15.66 0.96
CA GLY A 81 -36.78 16.54 1.32
C GLY A 81 -37.88 15.88 2.16
N GLN A 82 -37.84 14.56 2.39
CA GLN A 82 -38.78 13.85 3.26
C GLN A 82 -38.53 14.21 4.73
N GLU A 83 -39.60 14.47 5.48
CA GLU A 83 -39.53 14.71 6.92
C GLU A 83 -39.26 13.39 7.67
N ILE A 84 -38.19 13.37 8.46
CA ILE A 84 -37.65 12.16 9.10
C ILE A 84 -37.67 12.24 10.63
N TYR A 85 -37.48 13.45 11.20
CA TYR A 85 -37.55 13.70 12.63
C TYR A 85 -38.33 14.98 12.94
N VAL A 86 -39.03 14.98 14.07
CA VAL A 86 -39.60 16.19 14.68
C VAL A 86 -38.91 16.42 16.02
N ILE A 87 -38.21 17.55 16.16
CA ILE A 87 -37.40 17.89 17.34
C ILE A 87 -37.98 19.12 18.02
N ASP A 88 -38.14 19.04 19.34
CA ASP A 88 -38.47 20.18 20.20
C ASP A 88 -37.17 20.86 20.63
N ASP A 89 -36.80 21.92 19.91
CA ASP A 89 -35.60 22.72 20.12
C ASP A 89 -35.87 24.00 20.94
N GLY A 90 -37.11 24.17 21.42
CA GLY A 90 -37.52 25.32 22.23
C GLY A 90 -37.62 26.64 21.49
N LYS A 91 -37.65 26.65 20.14
CA LYS A 91 -37.73 27.86 19.30
C LYS A 91 -39.06 27.96 18.53
N ASP A 92 -39.46 29.18 18.17
CA ASP A 92 -40.66 29.44 17.36
C ASP A 92 -40.29 29.42 15.85
N HIS A 93 -40.83 28.45 15.09
CA HIS A 93 -40.54 28.13 13.68
C HIS A 93 -41.69 28.51 12.74
N SER A 94 -42.55 29.44 13.16
CA SER A 94 -43.73 29.89 12.40
C SER A 94 -43.43 30.81 11.20
N SER A 95 -42.42 30.50 10.39
CA SER A 95 -42.29 31.06 9.03
C SER A 95 -41.12 30.45 8.24
N GLU A 96 -41.27 29.24 7.68
CA GLU A 96 -40.44 28.80 6.55
C GLU A 96 -41.05 27.55 5.88
N SER A 97 -41.94 27.77 4.90
CA SER A 97 -42.37 26.73 3.95
C SER A 97 -42.81 27.36 2.63
N SER A 98 -42.25 26.82 1.54
CA SER A 98 -42.58 26.95 0.11
C SER A 98 -41.61 27.76 -0.78
N ALA A 99 -41.25 27.15 -1.91
CA ALA A 99 -40.27 27.62 -2.89
C ALA A 99 -40.92 28.05 -4.23
N ALA A 100 -40.35 29.13 -4.81
CA ALA A 100 -40.22 29.54 -6.23
C ALA A 100 -41.46 30.05 -7.05
N PRO A 101 -41.32 30.82 -8.19
CA PRO A 101 -40.11 31.32 -8.89
C PRO A 101 -40.13 32.80 -9.43
N ALA A 102 -38.92 33.27 -9.85
CA ALA A 102 -38.56 34.28 -10.88
C ALA A 102 -38.86 35.80 -10.73
N ALA A 103 -37.79 36.62 -10.73
CA ALA A 103 -37.55 37.75 -11.67
C ALA A 103 -36.30 38.59 -11.30
N LYS A 104 -35.45 38.91 -12.30
CA LYS A 104 -34.35 39.91 -12.24
C LYS A 104 -34.89 41.33 -12.03
N PRO A 105 -34.10 42.26 -11.45
CA PRO A 105 -33.63 43.36 -12.31
C PRO A 105 -32.19 43.81 -12.07
N ALA A 106 -31.78 44.70 -12.98
CA ALA A 106 -30.44 45.14 -13.31
C ALA A 106 -29.95 46.38 -12.52
N ASN A 107 -28.61 46.43 -12.44
CA ASN A 107 -27.68 47.57 -12.58
C ASN A 107 -27.59 48.75 -11.59
N GLY A 108 -26.31 49.05 -11.27
CA GLY A 108 -25.77 50.33 -10.77
C GLY A 108 -25.10 50.14 -9.40
N GLY A 109 -23.81 50.35 -9.15
CA GLY A 109 -22.69 50.92 -9.89
C GLY A 109 -21.70 51.43 -8.83
N GLY A 110 -20.43 51.00 -8.87
CA GLY A 110 -19.41 51.47 -7.92
C GLY A 110 -18.16 50.57 -7.93
N ALA A 111 -17.12 51.01 -8.63
CA ALA A 111 -15.92 50.26 -8.96
C ALA A 111 -14.91 50.14 -7.80
N SER A 112 -14.17 49.00 -7.73
CA SER A 112 -12.70 48.97 -7.57
C SER A 112 -12.11 47.54 -7.64
N VAL A 113 -11.50 47.21 -8.78
CA VAL A 113 -10.34 46.31 -9.07
C VAL A 113 -9.94 45.16 -8.10
N VAL A 114 -10.29 43.90 -8.45
CA VAL A 114 -9.42 42.71 -8.68
C VAL A 114 -10.25 41.74 -9.54
N GLY A 115 -9.72 41.22 -10.64
CA GLY A 115 -10.46 40.36 -11.58
C GLY A 115 -10.64 38.94 -11.06
N GLU A 116 -11.88 38.55 -10.77
CA GLU A 116 -12.30 37.15 -10.61
C GLU A 116 -12.39 36.49 -12.00
N VAL A 117 -11.67 35.39 -12.15
CA VAL A 117 -11.94 34.42 -13.23
C VAL A 117 -13.28 33.78 -12.93
N VAL A 118 -14.25 34.01 -13.80
CA VAL A 118 -15.51 33.25 -13.83
C VAL A 118 -15.15 31.81 -14.14
N VAL A 119 -15.37 30.92 -13.18
CA VAL A 119 -15.34 29.47 -13.41
C VAL A 119 -16.52 29.18 -14.32
N ASN A 120 -16.22 28.88 -15.59
CA ASN A 120 -17.22 28.44 -16.54
C ASN A 120 -17.28 26.91 -16.44
N ASP A 121 -18.39 26.38 -15.92
CA ASP A 121 -18.64 24.93 -15.82
C ASP A 121 -18.91 24.26 -17.18
N ASP A 122 -18.92 25.03 -18.28
CA ASP A 122 -19.25 24.55 -19.64
C ASP A 122 -18.07 23.88 -20.39
N LEU A 123 -16.92 23.63 -19.77
CA LEU A 123 -15.76 23.07 -20.50
C LEU A 123 -15.73 21.55 -20.63
N ILE A 124 -16.60 20.80 -19.92
CA ILE A 124 -16.71 19.35 -20.12
C ILE A 124 -18.17 18.90 -20.05
N ASP A 125 -18.77 18.71 -21.23
CA ASP A 125 -20.07 18.06 -21.39
C ASP A 125 -19.91 16.54 -21.24
N PHE A 126 -20.20 16.00 -20.05
CA PHE A 126 -20.17 14.57 -19.76
C PHE A 126 -21.42 13.83 -20.28
N SER A 127 -22.38 14.51 -20.92
CA SER A 127 -23.60 13.87 -21.42
C SER A 127 -23.36 12.90 -22.58
N SER A 128 -22.16 12.91 -23.19
CA SER A 128 -21.75 11.94 -24.21
C SER A 128 -21.38 10.55 -23.68
N PHE A 129 -21.36 10.34 -22.36
CA PHE A 129 -21.07 9.03 -21.75
C PHE A 129 -22.34 8.29 -21.27
N ALA A 130 -23.53 8.80 -21.57
CA ALA A 130 -24.77 8.16 -21.18
C ALA A 130 -25.21 7.07 -22.18
N THR A 131 -25.25 5.84 -21.67
CA THR A 131 -25.99 4.63 -22.09
C THR A 131 -25.31 3.59 -22.99
N SER A 132 -25.10 2.41 -22.39
CA SER A 132 -25.80 1.18 -22.80
C SER A 132 -25.91 0.24 -21.59
N ALA A 133 -27.14 -0.10 -21.21
CA ALA A 133 -27.43 -1.00 -20.10
C ALA A 133 -26.97 -2.44 -20.42
N ALA A 134 -26.02 -2.96 -19.66
CA ALA A 134 -25.58 -4.35 -19.76
C ALA A 134 -26.64 -5.31 -19.21
N LYS A 135 -26.89 -6.39 -19.95
CA LYS A 135 -27.77 -7.51 -19.56
C LYS A 135 -27.23 -8.24 -18.31
N PRO A 136 -28.09 -8.93 -17.54
CA PRO A 136 -27.67 -9.68 -16.36
C PRO A 136 -26.72 -10.83 -16.71
N ALA A 137 -25.69 -11.02 -15.89
CA ALA A 137 -24.71 -12.08 -16.01
C ALA A 137 -25.36 -13.47 -15.90
N THR A 138 -25.13 -14.31 -16.89
CA THR A 138 -25.45 -15.75 -16.90
C THR A 138 -24.58 -16.50 -15.89
N GLU A 139 -25.17 -17.43 -15.14
CA GLU A 139 -24.46 -18.38 -14.27
C GLU A 139 -23.31 -19.08 -15.02
N VAL A 140 -22.08 -18.94 -14.51
CA VAL A 140 -20.91 -19.62 -15.04
C VAL A 140 -20.94 -21.08 -14.59
N LYS A 141 -21.31 -21.98 -15.49
CA LYS A 141 -21.06 -23.41 -15.34
C LYS A 141 -19.61 -23.71 -15.68
N VAL A 142 -18.88 -24.31 -14.74
CA VAL A 142 -17.55 -24.89 -14.98
C VAL A 142 -17.69 -26.03 -15.98
N GLU A 143 -17.30 -25.82 -17.24
CA GLU A 143 -17.30 -26.87 -18.27
C GLU A 143 -16.23 -27.94 -18.03
N THR A 144 -16.60 -29.19 -18.28
CA THR A 144 -15.70 -30.35 -18.29
C THR A 144 -15.04 -30.47 -19.68
N PRO A 145 -13.71 -30.62 -19.81
CA PRO A 145 -13.01 -30.23 -21.05
C PRO A 145 -12.89 -31.35 -22.09
N ALA A 146 -12.81 -30.94 -23.36
CA ALA A 146 -12.12 -31.65 -24.44
C ALA A 146 -10.60 -31.34 -24.37
N PRO A 147 -9.71 -32.29 -24.73
CA PRO A 147 -8.32 -32.27 -24.31
C PRO A 147 -7.46 -31.27 -25.10
N ALA A 148 -6.94 -30.25 -24.43
CA ALA A 148 -5.82 -29.45 -24.91
C ALA A 148 -4.48 -30.09 -24.49
N ALA A 149 -3.44 -29.80 -25.29
CA ALA A 149 -2.11 -30.41 -25.32
C ALA A 149 -1.56 -30.87 -23.95
N ALA A 150 -1.05 -32.10 -23.93
CA ALA A 150 -0.54 -32.80 -22.76
C ALA A 150 0.39 -31.94 -21.90
N SER A 151 -0.16 -31.31 -20.86
CA SER A 151 0.64 -30.77 -19.78
C SER A 151 1.21 -31.96 -19.01
N ASN A 152 2.55 -32.08 -18.95
CA ASN A 152 3.24 -33.01 -18.05
C ASN A 152 3.06 -32.58 -16.57
N LYS A 153 1.82 -32.37 -16.12
CA LYS A 153 1.47 -32.05 -14.74
C LYS A 153 1.49 -33.36 -13.94
N GLU A 154 2.05 -33.28 -12.74
CA GLU A 154 2.16 -34.41 -11.82
C GLU A 154 0.91 -34.43 -10.92
N ALA A 155 0.50 -35.62 -10.47
CA ALA A 155 -0.73 -35.77 -9.67
C ALA A 155 -0.59 -35.27 -8.22
N GLY A 156 0.64 -35.06 -7.73
CA GLY A 156 0.91 -34.78 -6.32
C GLY A 156 0.49 -35.93 -5.39
N LYS A 157 0.63 -35.72 -4.07
CA LYS A 157 0.13 -36.66 -3.05
C LYS A 157 -1.36 -36.45 -2.85
N VAL A 158 -2.16 -37.52 -2.82
CA VAL A 158 -3.61 -37.43 -2.54
C VAL A 158 -3.89 -37.91 -1.12
N TYR A 159 -4.65 -37.12 -0.35
CA TYR A 159 -5.13 -37.55 0.96
C TYR A 159 -6.38 -38.43 0.84
N THR A 160 -6.39 -39.59 1.51
CA THR A 160 -7.46 -40.60 1.42
C THR A 160 -8.33 -40.72 2.68
N GLY A 161 -8.07 -39.90 3.70
CA GLY A 161 -8.88 -39.88 4.92
C GLY A 161 -10.17 -39.06 4.80
N PRO A 162 -10.89 -38.86 5.92
CA PRO A 162 -12.15 -38.12 5.93
C PRO A 162 -11.97 -36.65 5.57
N ILE A 163 -12.86 -36.12 4.73
CA ILE A 163 -12.89 -34.72 4.28
C ILE A 163 -14.06 -34.02 4.99
N LYS A 164 -13.80 -32.92 5.69
CA LYS A 164 -14.85 -32.12 6.35
C LYS A 164 -15.66 -31.31 5.35
N ALA A 165 -14.99 -30.61 4.44
CA ALA A 165 -15.64 -29.79 3.42
C ALA A 165 -14.77 -29.61 2.18
N GLU A 166 -15.43 -29.41 1.05
CA GLU A 166 -14.80 -29.11 -0.24
C GLU A 166 -15.07 -27.65 -0.66
N TYR A 167 -14.08 -27.08 -1.34
CA TYR A 167 -14.07 -25.70 -1.84
C TYR A 167 -13.62 -25.67 -3.31
N ASP A 168 -14.05 -24.64 -4.04
CA ASP A 168 -13.51 -24.38 -5.37
C ASP A 168 -12.09 -23.83 -5.28
N VAL A 169 -11.83 -22.97 -4.29
CA VAL A 169 -10.52 -22.38 -4.00
C VAL A 169 -10.23 -22.44 -2.51
N ILE A 170 -9.03 -22.91 -2.13
CA ILE A 170 -8.45 -22.67 -0.80
C ILE A 170 -7.21 -21.80 -0.97
N VAL A 171 -7.10 -20.74 -0.18
CA VAL A 171 -5.92 -19.86 -0.13
C VAL A 171 -5.22 -20.03 1.21
N ILE A 172 -3.92 -20.33 1.19
CA ILE A 172 -3.10 -20.51 2.41
C ILE A 172 -2.21 -19.29 2.61
N GLY A 173 -2.55 -18.49 3.61
CA GLY A 173 -1.88 -17.23 3.97
C GLY A 173 -2.67 -16.01 3.53
N SER A 174 -2.76 -15.01 4.42
CA SER A 174 -3.50 -13.75 4.20
C SER A 174 -2.57 -12.53 4.00
N GLY A 175 -1.38 -12.75 3.44
CA GLY A 175 -0.54 -11.65 2.95
C GLY A 175 -1.16 -10.92 1.75
N PRO A 176 -0.53 -9.85 1.24
CA PRO A 176 -0.97 -9.07 0.07
C PRO A 176 -1.59 -9.89 -1.06
N GLY A 177 -0.84 -10.85 -1.62
CA GLY A 177 -1.37 -11.71 -2.68
C GLY A 177 -2.48 -12.65 -2.22
N GLY A 178 -2.37 -13.20 -1.01
CA GLY A 178 -3.33 -14.19 -0.50
C GLY A 178 -4.72 -13.62 -0.27
N TYR A 179 -4.83 -12.49 0.45
CA TYR A 179 -6.15 -11.89 0.65
C TYR A 179 -6.74 -11.35 -0.65
N LEU A 180 -5.93 -10.80 -1.58
CA LEU A 180 -6.44 -10.36 -2.88
C LEU A 180 -6.94 -11.56 -3.71
N ALA A 181 -6.20 -12.67 -3.72
CA ALA A 181 -6.63 -13.88 -4.43
C ALA A 181 -7.96 -14.43 -3.88
N ALA A 182 -8.12 -14.44 -2.55
CA ALA A 182 -9.36 -14.86 -1.93
C ALA A 182 -10.52 -13.90 -2.24
N GLU A 183 -10.28 -12.60 -2.18
CA GLU A 183 -11.25 -11.57 -2.56
C GLU A 183 -11.75 -11.75 -3.99
N GLU A 184 -10.83 -11.84 -4.96
CA GLU A 184 -11.16 -11.98 -6.38
C GLU A 184 -11.91 -13.28 -6.67
N ALA A 185 -11.46 -14.41 -6.08
CA ALA A 185 -12.12 -15.70 -6.23
C ALA A 185 -13.54 -15.69 -5.63
N GLY A 186 -13.69 -15.16 -4.41
CA GLY A 186 -14.99 -15.08 -3.73
C GLY A 186 -15.97 -14.14 -4.42
N LYS A 187 -15.52 -12.96 -4.87
CA LYS A 187 -16.35 -12.02 -5.65
C LYS A 187 -16.75 -12.57 -7.02
N SER A 188 -15.92 -13.43 -7.60
CA SER A 188 -16.24 -14.17 -8.84
C SER A 188 -17.21 -15.33 -8.64
N GLY A 189 -17.70 -15.55 -7.41
CA GLY A 189 -18.71 -16.55 -7.08
C GLY A 189 -18.16 -17.94 -6.75
N LEU A 190 -16.83 -18.11 -6.65
CA LEU A 190 -16.22 -19.38 -6.26
C LEU A 190 -16.36 -19.60 -4.75
N LYS A 191 -16.71 -20.83 -4.34
CA LYS A 191 -16.72 -21.18 -2.92
C LYS A 191 -15.28 -21.18 -2.40
N THR A 192 -14.93 -20.15 -1.64
CA THR A 192 -13.54 -19.83 -1.29
C THR A 192 -13.30 -19.89 0.21
N LEU A 193 -12.24 -20.57 0.63
CA LEU A 193 -11.74 -20.59 2.00
C LEU A 193 -10.35 -19.95 2.05
N ILE A 194 -10.12 -19.04 2.99
CA ILE A 194 -8.80 -18.52 3.32
C ILE A 194 -8.38 -18.92 4.73
N VAL A 195 -7.13 -19.37 4.87
CA VAL A 195 -6.55 -19.82 6.14
C VAL A 195 -5.37 -18.95 6.54
N GLU A 196 -5.38 -18.39 7.75
CA GLU A 196 -4.31 -17.56 8.30
C GLU A 196 -3.93 -18.01 9.72
N LYS A 197 -2.63 -18.12 10.01
CA LYS A 197 -2.14 -18.63 11.30
C LYS A 197 -1.69 -17.57 12.30
N TRP A 198 -1.41 -16.36 11.82
CA TRP A 198 -0.81 -15.30 12.61
C TRP A 198 -1.63 -14.01 12.58
N ALA A 199 -1.54 -13.23 11.51
CA ALA A 199 -2.11 -11.89 11.46
C ALA A 199 -2.55 -11.53 10.04
N TRP A 200 -3.77 -11.02 9.94
CA TRP A 200 -4.38 -10.59 8.70
C TRP A 200 -3.54 -9.52 8.00
N GLY A 201 -3.32 -9.69 6.69
CA GLY A 201 -2.44 -8.83 5.91
C GLY A 201 -0.97 -9.28 5.89
N GLY A 202 -0.63 -10.36 6.61
CA GLY A 202 0.68 -10.98 6.62
C GLY A 202 1.82 -10.03 7.00
N VAL A 203 3.02 -10.27 6.46
CA VAL A 203 4.21 -9.49 6.79
C VAL A 203 4.05 -8.01 6.44
N CYS A 204 3.54 -7.69 5.26
CA CYS A 204 3.55 -6.31 4.75
C CYS A 204 2.75 -5.35 5.64
N LEU A 205 1.57 -5.77 6.11
CA LEU A 205 0.71 -4.94 6.95
C LEU A 205 1.15 -4.93 8.42
N ASN A 206 1.71 -6.03 8.93
CA ASN A 206 1.96 -6.18 10.37
C ASN A 206 3.41 -5.90 10.79
N THR A 207 4.40 -6.32 10.01
CA THR A 207 5.83 -6.22 10.37
C THR A 207 6.74 -5.90 9.19
N GLY A 208 6.21 -5.19 8.19
CA GLY A 208 6.89 -4.88 6.93
C GLY A 208 6.55 -3.46 6.46
N CYS A 209 5.94 -3.36 5.28
CA CYS A 209 5.67 -2.12 4.58
C CYS A 209 4.99 -1.06 5.45
N ILE A 210 3.76 -1.31 5.91
CA ILE A 210 2.91 -0.33 6.60
C ILE A 210 3.56 0.23 7.86
N PRO A 211 4.02 -0.61 8.83
CA PRO A 211 4.63 -0.07 10.03
C PRO A 211 5.94 0.67 9.76
N THR A 212 6.74 0.22 8.78
CA THR A 212 8.00 0.89 8.43
C THR A 212 7.72 2.28 7.86
N LYS A 213 6.72 2.40 6.96
CA LYS A 213 6.32 3.67 6.35
C LYS A 213 5.71 4.61 7.38
N ALA A 214 4.99 4.08 8.37
CA ALA A 214 4.51 4.86 9.50
C ALA A 214 5.69 5.45 10.32
N LEU A 215 6.72 4.66 10.64
CA LEU A 215 7.88 5.16 11.38
C LEU A 215 8.74 6.14 10.56
N LEU A 216 8.96 5.87 9.27
CA LEU A 216 9.66 6.77 8.36
C LEU A 216 8.98 8.14 8.30
N LYS A 217 7.64 8.19 8.23
CA LYS A 217 6.92 9.46 8.27
C LYS A 217 7.12 10.21 9.58
N SER A 218 7.19 9.50 10.71
CA SER A 218 7.48 10.13 11.99
C SER A 218 8.89 10.72 12.04
N THR A 219 9.90 10.03 11.48
CA THR A 219 11.27 10.55 11.44
C THR A 219 11.44 11.69 10.43
N GLU A 220 10.71 11.66 9.32
CA GLU A 220 10.59 12.79 8.40
C GLU A 220 10.09 14.04 9.15
N MET A 221 9.05 13.91 9.98
CA MET A 221 8.56 15.04 10.77
C MET A 221 9.58 15.58 11.78
N ILE A 222 10.41 14.71 12.38
CA ILE A 222 11.53 15.15 13.22
C ILE A 222 12.52 15.99 12.40
N SER A 223 12.83 15.57 11.17
CA SER A 223 13.69 16.31 10.25
C SER A 223 13.08 17.65 9.86
N GLU A 224 11.78 17.69 9.49
CA GLU A 224 11.09 18.92 9.09
C GLU A 224 11.04 19.94 10.22
N VAL A 225 10.75 19.53 11.46
CA VAL A 225 10.76 20.45 12.62
C VAL A 225 12.15 21.05 12.85
N LYS A 226 13.20 20.23 12.75
CA LYS A 226 14.60 20.70 12.90
C LYS A 226 15.04 21.64 11.77
N ASN A 227 14.42 21.52 10.59
CA ASN A 227 14.75 22.29 9.40
C ASN A 227 13.74 23.38 9.08
N ALA A 228 12.75 23.62 9.94
CA ALA A 228 11.62 24.52 9.72
C ALA A 228 12.05 25.96 9.34
N ALA A 229 13.16 26.44 9.89
CA ALA A 229 13.72 27.76 9.56
C ALA A 229 14.08 27.91 8.07
N LYS A 230 14.42 26.82 7.37
CA LYS A 230 14.71 26.83 5.92
C LYS A 230 13.48 27.22 5.09
N TYR A 231 12.28 27.06 5.64
CA TYR A 231 11.01 27.45 5.01
C TYR A 231 10.56 28.87 5.38
N GLY A 232 11.45 29.68 5.98
CA GLY A 232 11.13 31.06 6.37
C GLY A 232 10.30 31.17 7.65
N LEU A 233 10.14 30.09 8.40
CA LEU A 233 9.52 30.14 9.72
C LEU A 233 10.50 30.76 10.73
N VAL A 234 9.98 31.64 11.59
CA VAL A 234 10.76 32.31 12.64
C VAL A 234 10.19 31.90 13.99
N ALA A 235 10.96 31.10 14.74
CA ALA A 235 10.67 30.67 16.09
C ALA A 235 11.98 30.27 16.79
N ASN A 236 11.91 30.01 18.10
CA ASN A 236 13.06 29.51 18.87
C ASN A 236 13.25 28.00 18.64
N PHE A 237 13.58 27.59 17.42
CA PHE A 237 13.75 26.17 17.08
C PHE A 237 14.88 25.50 17.87
N ASP A 238 15.93 26.24 18.23
CA ASP A 238 17.05 25.75 19.03
C ASP A 238 16.64 25.36 20.47
N ASP A 239 15.54 25.93 20.98
CA ASP A 239 15.00 25.61 22.30
C ASP A 239 14.14 24.32 22.27
N ILE A 240 13.78 23.81 21.09
CA ILE A 240 12.97 22.59 20.95
C ILE A 240 13.83 21.37 21.28
N LYS A 241 13.51 20.71 22.39
CA LYS A 241 14.16 19.47 22.83
C LYS A 241 13.18 18.32 22.74
N PHE A 242 13.46 17.38 21.84
CA PHE A 242 12.72 16.11 21.79
C PHE A 242 13.16 15.21 22.95
N ASP A 243 12.20 14.77 23.76
CA ASP A 243 12.41 13.60 24.62
C ASP A 243 12.44 12.37 23.70
N GLN A 244 13.65 11.87 23.40
CA GLN A 244 13.85 10.80 22.41
C GLN A 244 13.14 9.50 22.80
N ASP A 245 13.22 9.11 24.08
CA ASP A 245 12.63 7.87 24.56
C ASP A 245 11.09 7.96 24.54
N GLN A 246 10.50 9.06 25.02
CA GLN A 246 9.05 9.25 24.94
C GLN A 246 8.56 9.41 23.50
N THR A 247 9.30 10.13 22.66
CA THR A 247 8.98 10.28 21.24
C THR A 247 8.98 8.91 20.55
N TRP A 248 9.97 8.06 20.82
CA TRP A 248 10.06 6.71 20.28
C TRP A 248 8.84 5.85 20.65
N VAL A 249 8.45 5.86 21.93
CA VAL A 249 7.24 5.16 22.40
C VAL A 249 5.99 5.68 21.67
N LYS A 250 5.82 7.00 21.57
CA LYS A 250 4.68 7.61 20.84
C LYS A 250 4.67 7.31 19.35
N MET A 251 5.84 7.22 18.72
CA MET A 251 5.96 6.78 17.32
C MET A 251 5.44 5.35 17.15
N HIS A 252 5.77 4.46 18.08
CA HIS A 252 5.28 3.08 18.08
C HIS A 252 3.78 2.98 18.36
N GLU A 253 3.22 3.78 19.29
CA GLU A 253 1.76 3.85 19.51
C GLU A 253 1.02 4.27 18.23
N ARG A 254 1.49 5.34 17.54
CA ARG A 254 0.92 5.77 16.26
C ARG A 254 1.00 4.67 15.20
N LYS A 255 2.16 4.02 15.07
CA LYS A 255 2.38 2.90 14.14
C LYS A 255 1.39 1.77 14.42
N GLU A 256 1.21 1.38 15.68
CA GLU A 256 0.24 0.34 16.08
C GLU A 256 -1.19 0.73 15.69
N GLY A 257 -1.59 1.99 15.88
CA GLY A 257 -2.89 2.50 15.41
C GLY A 257 -3.10 2.37 13.90
N VAL A 258 -2.07 2.71 13.11
CA VAL A 258 -2.09 2.55 11.64
C VAL A 258 -2.20 1.07 11.25
N VAL A 259 -1.38 0.20 11.85
CA VAL A 259 -1.41 -1.25 11.57
C VAL A 259 -2.77 -1.84 11.90
N ASN A 260 -3.33 -1.52 13.07
CA ASN A 260 -4.64 -2.03 13.50
C ASN A 260 -5.76 -1.64 12.53
N LYS A 261 -5.75 -0.38 12.06
CA LYS A 261 -6.73 0.11 11.08
C LYS A 261 -6.63 -0.65 9.76
N VAL A 262 -5.42 -0.79 9.22
CA VAL A 262 -5.22 -1.42 7.90
C VAL A 262 -5.41 -2.94 7.98
N ALA A 263 -4.81 -3.63 8.95
CA ALA A 263 -4.95 -5.08 9.11
C ALA A 263 -6.40 -5.49 9.45
N GLY A 264 -7.10 -4.70 10.27
CA GLY A 264 -8.51 -4.95 10.62
C GLY A 264 -9.44 -4.91 9.41
N SER A 265 -9.12 -4.12 8.38
CA SER A 265 -9.93 -4.02 7.15
C SER A 265 -9.91 -5.30 6.31
N VAL A 266 -8.82 -6.08 6.35
CA VAL A 266 -8.67 -7.30 5.53
C VAL A 266 -9.70 -8.36 5.92
N LYS A 267 -9.94 -8.56 7.23
CA LYS A 267 -10.95 -9.55 7.68
C LYS A 267 -12.37 -9.13 7.28
N MET A 268 -12.66 -7.83 7.28
CA MET A 268 -13.94 -7.30 6.80
C MET A 268 -14.10 -7.52 5.29
N LEU A 269 -13.02 -7.31 4.54
CA LEU A 269 -12.97 -7.55 3.09
C LEU A 269 -13.25 -9.02 2.73
N MET A 270 -12.71 -9.97 3.48
CA MET A 270 -12.98 -11.40 3.27
C MET A 270 -14.45 -11.75 3.48
N LYS A 271 -15.08 -11.18 4.51
CA LYS A 271 -16.52 -11.36 4.76
C LYS A 271 -17.36 -10.74 3.63
N ALA A 272 -17.04 -9.51 3.21
CA ALA A 272 -17.71 -8.84 2.09
C ALA A 272 -17.57 -9.63 0.78
N SER A 273 -16.46 -10.35 0.62
CA SER A 273 -16.17 -11.22 -0.53
C SER A 273 -16.73 -12.65 -0.39
N LYS A 274 -17.57 -12.91 0.62
CA LYS A 274 -18.21 -14.22 0.88
C LYS A 274 -17.22 -15.38 1.06
N CYS A 275 -16.02 -15.09 1.56
CA CYS A 275 -15.02 -16.10 1.86
C CYS A 275 -15.27 -16.72 3.24
N ASP A 276 -15.14 -18.04 3.33
CA ASP A 276 -14.99 -18.72 4.60
C ASP A 276 -13.59 -18.44 5.16
N ILE A 277 -13.50 -18.30 6.49
CA ILE A 277 -12.31 -17.85 7.19
C ILE A 277 -11.94 -18.87 8.27
N LEU A 278 -10.69 -19.34 8.26
CA LEU A 278 -10.12 -20.13 9.36
C LEU A 278 -8.85 -19.46 9.90
N GLU A 279 -8.83 -19.22 11.21
CA GLU A 279 -7.69 -18.65 11.93
C GLU A 279 -6.94 -19.78 12.64
N ALA A 280 -6.02 -20.42 11.90
CA ALA A 280 -5.21 -21.53 12.38
C ALA A 280 -4.04 -21.82 11.43
N GLU A 281 -3.08 -22.63 11.88
CA GLU A 281 -2.04 -23.15 11.00
C GLU A 281 -2.58 -24.26 10.12
N ALA A 282 -2.38 -24.12 8.80
CA ALA A 282 -2.65 -25.17 7.84
C ALA A 282 -1.45 -26.11 7.71
N LYS A 283 -1.72 -27.41 7.69
CA LYS A 283 -0.73 -28.45 7.38
C LYS A 283 -1.11 -29.14 6.08
N PHE A 284 -0.18 -29.17 5.12
CA PHE A 284 -0.38 -29.88 3.86
C PHE A 284 -0.39 -31.41 4.11
N VAL A 285 -1.51 -32.07 3.81
CA VAL A 285 -1.67 -33.53 3.95
C VAL A 285 -1.80 -34.23 2.59
N GLY A 286 -2.18 -33.47 1.57
CA GLY A 286 -2.08 -33.80 0.15
C GLY A 286 -1.85 -32.53 -0.67
N ALA A 287 -1.77 -32.66 -2.00
CA ALA A 287 -1.52 -31.55 -2.91
C ALA A 287 -2.72 -30.60 -3.02
N HIS A 288 -3.93 -31.12 -2.75
CA HIS A 288 -5.19 -30.37 -2.75
C HIS A 288 -5.87 -30.36 -1.38
N GLU A 289 -5.23 -30.93 -0.36
CA GLU A 289 -5.81 -31.12 0.96
C GLU A 289 -4.94 -30.54 2.07
N VAL A 290 -5.58 -29.72 2.90
CA VAL A 290 -4.97 -29.10 4.08
C VAL A 290 -5.73 -29.52 5.33
N GLU A 291 -4.98 -29.89 6.37
CA GLU A 291 -5.50 -30.09 7.71
C GLU A 291 -5.43 -28.76 8.48
N VAL A 292 -6.54 -28.36 9.09
CA VAL A 292 -6.67 -27.16 9.90
C VAL A 292 -7.48 -27.55 11.14
N ASN A 293 -6.91 -27.34 12.34
CA ASN A 293 -7.52 -27.73 13.62
C ASN A 293 -7.94 -29.21 13.69
N GLY A 294 -7.15 -30.12 13.08
CA GLY A 294 -7.42 -31.56 13.08
C GLY A 294 -8.50 -32.02 12.08
N GLU A 295 -9.04 -31.11 11.27
CA GLU A 295 -10.02 -31.42 10.23
C GLU A 295 -9.42 -31.14 8.85
N VAL A 296 -9.76 -31.97 7.86
CA VAL A 296 -9.19 -31.85 6.50
C VAL A 296 -10.18 -31.19 5.55
N TYR A 297 -9.69 -30.20 4.82
CA TYR A 297 -10.41 -29.47 3.79
C TYR A 297 -9.76 -29.72 2.43
N ARG A 298 -10.58 -29.89 1.39
CA ARG A 298 -10.11 -30.14 0.01
C ARG A 298 -10.50 -29.00 -0.91
N ALA A 299 -9.60 -28.64 -1.82
CA ALA A 299 -9.84 -27.64 -2.84
C ALA A 299 -9.74 -28.24 -4.25
N LYS A 300 -10.61 -27.80 -5.17
CA LYS A 300 -10.33 -28.00 -6.60
C LYS A 300 -9.07 -27.24 -7.00
N ASN A 301 -8.94 -26.01 -6.53
CA ASN A 301 -7.74 -25.19 -6.71
C ASN A 301 -7.14 -24.74 -5.38
N LEU A 302 -5.83 -24.86 -5.22
CA LEU A 302 -5.11 -24.43 -4.02
C LEU A 302 -4.16 -23.29 -4.38
N ILE A 303 -4.23 -22.16 -3.67
CA ILE A 303 -3.31 -21.04 -3.84
C ILE A 303 -2.37 -20.95 -2.63
N LEU A 304 -1.09 -21.16 -2.87
CA LEU A 304 -0.02 -21.07 -1.88
C LEU A 304 0.45 -19.62 -1.76
N ALA A 305 0.09 -18.94 -0.67
CA ALA A 305 0.45 -17.55 -0.38
C ALA A 305 1.15 -17.41 0.99
N THR A 306 1.98 -18.40 1.34
CA THR A 306 2.66 -18.54 2.65
C THR A 306 3.78 -17.51 2.88
N GLY A 307 4.17 -16.78 1.83
CA GLY A 307 5.11 -15.68 1.90
C GLY A 307 6.55 -16.11 2.21
N SER A 308 7.25 -15.25 2.95
CA SER A 308 8.66 -15.43 3.29
C SER A 308 8.97 -15.00 4.73
N ARG A 309 10.15 -15.36 5.22
CA ARG A 309 10.72 -14.93 6.51
C ARG A 309 12.10 -14.30 6.32
N ALA A 310 12.55 -13.53 7.30
CA ALA A 310 13.91 -13.00 7.31
C ALA A 310 14.94 -14.13 7.31
N ARG A 311 16.02 -14.01 6.54
CA ARG A 311 17.15 -14.93 6.63
C ARG A 311 17.88 -14.67 7.94
N LYS A 312 18.09 -15.74 8.71
CA LYS A 312 18.99 -15.73 9.86
C LYS A 312 20.39 -16.13 9.42
N LEU A 313 21.39 -15.55 10.07
CA LEU A 313 22.80 -15.88 9.84
C LEU A 313 23.30 -16.94 10.83
N ASP A 314 22.49 -17.98 11.08
CA ASP A 314 22.76 -19.00 12.11
C ASP A 314 24.06 -19.79 11.87
N MET A 315 24.59 -19.77 10.64
CA MET A 315 25.87 -20.37 10.28
C MET A 315 27.09 -19.57 10.76
N ILE A 316 26.91 -18.32 11.17
CA ILE A 316 27.97 -17.48 11.73
C ILE A 316 28.09 -17.79 13.23
N GLU A 317 29.30 -18.03 13.70
CA GLU A 317 29.56 -18.38 15.10
C GLU A 317 28.94 -17.34 16.07
N GLY A 318 28.21 -17.85 17.06
CA GLY A 318 27.52 -17.06 18.09
C GLY A 318 26.20 -16.40 17.66
N PHE A 319 25.84 -16.38 16.37
CA PHE A 319 24.60 -15.71 15.93
C PHE A 319 23.33 -16.38 16.46
N ALA A 320 23.27 -17.71 16.44
CA ALA A 320 22.13 -18.46 16.97
C ALA A 320 21.87 -18.10 18.46
N GLN A 321 22.94 -17.98 19.26
CA GLN A 321 22.86 -17.53 20.65
C GLN A 321 22.44 -16.06 20.74
N GLY A 322 23.02 -15.17 19.92
CA GLY A 322 22.66 -13.75 19.90
C GLY A 322 21.19 -13.50 19.57
N TYR A 323 20.58 -14.31 18.70
CA TYR A 323 19.13 -14.28 18.45
C TYR A 323 18.31 -14.71 19.68
N GLN A 324 18.76 -15.73 20.41
CA GLN A 324 18.08 -16.20 21.62
C GLN A 324 18.15 -15.16 22.76
N GLU A 325 19.28 -14.45 22.86
CA GLU A 325 19.49 -13.37 23.84
C GLU A 325 18.75 -12.07 23.49
N GLY A 326 18.19 -11.96 22.28
CA GLY A 326 17.58 -10.71 21.78
C GLY A 326 18.58 -9.60 21.46
N LYS A 327 19.88 -9.91 21.42
CA LYS A 327 20.96 -8.98 21.05
C LYS A 327 21.15 -8.86 19.55
N ILE A 328 20.86 -9.95 18.83
CA ILE A 328 20.75 -9.98 17.37
C ILE A 328 19.29 -10.16 17.03
N ILE A 329 18.79 -9.33 16.12
CA ILE A 329 17.39 -9.29 15.74
C ILE A 329 17.24 -9.29 14.21
N THR A 330 16.02 -9.54 13.75
CA THR A 330 15.61 -9.36 12.36
C THR A 330 14.72 -8.13 12.24
N SER A 331 14.28 -7.82 11.02
CA SER A 331 13.32 -6.74 10.78
C SER A 331 12.02 -6.90 11.57
N ARG A 332 11.63 -8.14 11.93
CA ARG A 332 10.39 -8.42 12.67
C ARG A 332 10.44 -7.92 14.11
N GLU A 333 11.58 -8.10 14.78
CA GLU A 333 11.77 -7.58 16.13
C GLU A 333 12.12 -6.08 16.08
N ALA A 334 12.91 -5.63 15.08
CA ALA A 334 13.29 -4.22 14.94
C ALA A 334 12.08 -3.29 14.81
N ILE A 335 11.09 -3.67 13.98
CA ILE A 335 9.87 -2.87 13.77
C ILE A 335 8.95 -2.81 15.00
N ASN A 336 9.20 -3.68 15.99
CA ASN A 336 8.46 -3.78 17.24
C ASN A 336 9.34 -3.46 18.46
N TYR A 337 10.53 -2.88 18.26
CA TYR A 337 11.47 -2.52 19.33
C TYR A 337 11.01 -1.24 20.05
N LYS A 338 9.88 -1.31 20.77
CA LYS A 338 9.13 -0.11 21.20
C LYS A 338 9.48 0.45 22.58
N GLU A 339 10.03 -0.37 23.46
CA GLU A 339 10.14 -0.03 24.89
C GLU A 339 11.14 1.12 25.15
N LYS A 340 12.25 1.12 24.41
CA LYS A 340 13.31 2.12 24.56
C LYS A 340 14.15 2.21 23.30
N LEU A 341 14.59 3.41 22.94
CA LEU A 341 15.49 3.60 21.81
C LEU A 341 16.90 3.05 22.16
N PRO A 342 17.50 2.17 21.33
CA PRO A 342 18.84 1.68 21.59
C PRO A 342 19.87 2.79 21.35
N LYS A 343 20.93 2.85 22.15
CA LYS A 343 21.99 3.88 22.00
C LYS A 343 22.85 3.63 20.76
N SER A 344 23.05 2.38 20.39
CA SER A 344 23.82 1.98 19.21
C SER A 344 23.21 0.76 18.51
N LEU A 345 23.26 0.78 17.18
CA LEU A 345 22.75 -0.28 16.33
C LEU A 345 23.75 -0.58 15.20
N VAL A 346 24.12 -1.85 15.04
CA VAL A 346 24.81 -2.31 13.83
C VAL A 346 23.82 -3.05 12.93
N ILE A 347 23.73 -2.64 11.67
CA ILE A 347 22.90 -3.29 10.65
C ILE A 347 23.80 -4.10 9.72
N ILE A 348 23.57 -5.40 9.64
CA ILE A 348 24.26 -6.31 8.71
C ILE A 348 23.40 -6.45 7.46
N GLY A 349 23.84 -5.86 6.36
CA GLY A 349 23.15 -5.82 5.07
C GLY A 349 22.65 -4.43 4.69
N GLY A 350 23.22 -3.86 3.64
CA GLY A 350 22.89 -2.55 3.06
C GLY A 350 21.86 -2.61 1.92
N GLY A 351 20.91 -3.55 1.98
CA GLY A 351 19.76 -3.61 1.07
C GLY A 351 18.61 -2.69 1.51
N VAL A 352 17.47 -2.75 0.81
CA VAL A 352 16.27 -1.90 1.05
C VAL A 352 15.86 -1.85 2.53
N ILE A 353 15.73 -3.02 3.17
CA ILE A 353 15.35 -3.11 4.59
C ILE A 353 16.39 -2.41 5.47
N GLY A 354 17.68 -2.68 5.23
CA GLY A 354 18.76 -2.11 6.03
C GLY A 354 18.83 -0.59 5.95
N VAL A 355 18.68 -0.02 4.76
CA VAL A 355 18.72 1.44 4.57
C VAL A 355 17.50 2.15 5.17
N GLU A 356 16.31 1.58 5.07
CA GLU A 356 15.10 2.16 5.70
C GLU A 356 15.20 2.15 7.23
N PHE A 357 15.63 1.02 7.82
CA PHE A 357 15.84 0.98 9.27
C PHE A 357 16.98 1.89 9.72
N ALA A 358 18.03 2.05 8.92
CA ALA A 358 19.11 2.97 9.25
C ALA A 358 18.59 4.40 9.44
N GLN A 359 17.75 4.90 8.53
CA GLN A 359 17.11 6.21 8.68
C GLN A 359 16.21 6.26 9.93
N VAL A 360 15.34 5.26 10.13
CA VAL A 360 14.42 5.24 11.28
C VAL A 360 15.18 5.37 12.59
N PHE A 361 16.19 4.52 12.81
CA PHE A 361 16.95 4.55 14.05
C PHE A 361 17.85 5.79 14.18
N ALA A 362 18.53 6.21 13.10
CA ALA A 362 19.44 7.34 13.15
C ALA A 362 18.72 8.66 13.42
N LEU A 363 17.62 8.93 12.71
CA LEU A 363 16.85 10.17 12.90
C LEU A 363 16.10 10.22 14.24
N SER A 364 15.79 9.05 14.83
CA SER A 364 15.28 8.96 16.20
C SER A 364 16.36 9.17 17.26
N GLY A 365 17.65 9.01 16.94
CA GLY A 365 18.78 9.35 17.82
C GLY A 365 19.78 8.23 18.10
N THR A 366 19.61 7.04 17.53
CA THR A 366 20.55 5.92 17.68
C THR A 366 21.82 6.15 16.86
N LYS A 367 23.00 5.79 17.40
CA LYS A 367 24.22 5.68 16.58
C LYS A 367 24.13 4.44 15.69
N VAL A 368 24.06 4.62 14.37
CA VAL A 368 23.88 3.51 13.42
C VAL A 368 25.14 3.28 12.59
N THR A 369 25.54 2.01 12.46
CA THR A 369 26.57 1.56 11.51
C THR A 369 25.99 0.47 10.60
N ILE A 370 26.11 0.61 9.28
CA ILE A 370 25.77 -0.43 8.29
C ILE A 370 27.04 -1.17 7.90
N LEU A 371 27.04 -2.49 8.03
CA LEU A 371 28.05 -3.39 7.49
C LEU A 371 27.50 -4.03 6.22
N GLN A 372 28.17 -3.78 5.10
CA GLN A 372 27.82 -4.33 3.80
C GLN A 372 29.00 -5.12 3.23
N ASN A 373 28.76 -6.38 2.89
CA ASN A 373 29.81 -7.32 2.50
C ASN A 373 30.36 -7.14 1.08
N ILE A 374 29.81 -6.21 0.30
CA ILE A 374 30.29 -5.84 -1.03
C ILE A 374 30.56 -4.34 -1.09
N ASN A 375 31.10 -3.89 -2.23
CA ASN A 375 31.57 -2.52 -2.45
C ASN A 375 30.47 -1.49 -2.73
N GLN A 376 29.19 -1.82 -2.53
CA GLN A 376 28.07 -0.88 -2.70
C GLN A 376 26.86 -1.22 -1.82
N LEU A 377 26.12 -0.18 -1.45
CA LEU A 377 24.75 -0.29 -0.96
C LEU A 377 23.80 -0.63 -2.11
N LEU A 378 22.61 -1.13 -1.77
CA LEU A 378 21.55 -1.47 -2.72
C LEU A 378 22.08 -2.32 -3.90
N PRO A 379 22.58 -3.54 -3.63
CA PRO A 379 23.19 -4.38 -4.65
C PRO A 379 22.26 -4.56 -5.86
N GLY A 380 22.80 -4.33 -7.07
CA GLY A 380 22.06 -4.44 -8.32
C GLY A 380 21.34 -3.17 -8.78
N SER A 381 21.34 -2.10 -7.97
CA SER A 381 20.87 -0.78 -8.39
C SER A 381 21.89 -0.04 -9.26
N ASP A 382 21.47 1.06 -9.88
CA ASP A 382 22.35 1.95 -10.63
C ASP A 382 23.39 2.61 -9.69
N ALA A 383 24.63 2.76 -10.16
CA ALA A 383 25.72 3.31 -9.35
C ALA A 383 25.43 4.74 -8.85
N ASP A 384 24.70 5.54 -9.64
CA ASP A 384 24.29 6.89 -9.20
C ASP A 384 23.32 6.82 -8.02
N VAL A 385 22.43 5.82 -7.99
CA VAL A 385 21.47 5.57 -6.90
C VAL A 385 22.20 5.12 -5.64
N ALA A 386 23.12 4.16 -5.76
CA ALA A 386 23.92 3.69 -4.62
C ALA A 386 24.76 4.83 -3.99
N LYS A 387 25.33 5.70 -4.83
CA LYS A 387 26.11 6.87 -4.39
C LYS A 387 25.25 7.84 -3.58
N ILE A 388 24.13 8.29 -4.13
CA ILE A 388 23.28 9.28 -3.43
C ILE A 388 22.64 8.70 -2.17
N THR A 389 22.34 7.39 -2.15
CA THR A 389 21.89 6.70 -0.93
C THR A 389 22.94 6.78 0.18
N LYS A 390 24.22 6.54 -0.16
CA LYS A 390 25.32 6.65 0.80
C LYS A 390 25.47 8.08 1.32
N GLU A 391 25.34 9.07 0.45
CA GLU A 391 25.40 10.50 0.81
C GLU A 391 24.26 10.87 1.77
N ALA A 392 23.02 10.48 1.46
CA ALA A 392 21.85 10.70 2.32
C ALA A 392 22.03 10.07 3.71
N LEU A 393 22.46 8.81 3.77
CA LEU A 393 22.74 8.12 5.03
C LEU A 393 23.87 8.82 5.83
N THR A 394 24.91 9.32 5.16
CA THR A 394 25.99 10.06 5.80
C THR A 394 25.49 11.38 6.40
N HIS A 395 24.60 12.10 5.71
CA HIS A 395 23.96 13.31 6.25
C HIS A 395 23.10 13.03 7.49
N MET A 396 22.60 11.80 7.63
CA MET A 396 21.90 11.32 8.83
C MET A 396 22.84 10.80 9.93
N ASN A 397 24.16 10.96 9.78
CA ASN A 397 25.21 10.42 10.66
C ASN A 397 25.21 8.89 10.76
N VAL A 398 24.78 8.19 9.71
CA VAL A 398 24.94 6.73 9.59
C VAL A 398 26.32 6.43 9.06
N GLU A 399 27.06 5.59 9.79
CA GLU A 399 28.34 5.06 9.31
C GLU A 399 28.11 3.91 8.33
N VAL A 400 28.76 3.93 7.17
CA VAL A 400 28.63 2.87 6.15
C VAL A 400 29.99 2.23 5.91
N VAL A 401 30.11 0.96 6.27
CA VAL A 401 31.32 0.14 6.05
C VAL A 401 31.05 -0.86 4.93
N LEU A 402 31.70 -0.65 3.81
CA LEU A 402 31.62 -1.51 2.62
C LEU A 402 32.72 -2.58 2.66
N ASN A 403 32.54 -3.67 1.91
CA ASN A 403 33.42 -4.85 1.94
C ASN A 403 33.64 -5.42 3.35
N ALA A 404 32.65 -5.27 4.24
CA ALA A 404 32.71 -5.74 5.61
C ALA A 404 32.21 -7.19 5.70
N GLN A 405 33.12 -8.12 5.99
CA GLN A 405 32.78 -9.51 6.25
C GLN A 405 32.48 -9.71 7.73
N THR A 406 31.25 -10.10 8.07
CA THR A 406 30.90 -10.45 9.45
C THR A 406 31.44 -11.84 9.81
N ASN A 407 32.17 -11.95 10.94
CA ASN A 407 32.92 -13.15 11.30
C ASN A 407 32.29 -13.95 12.42
N LYS A 408 32.00 -13.30 13.56
CA LYS A 408 31.41 -13.94 14.74
C LYS A 408 30.78 -12.91 15.70
N TYR A 409 29.96 -13.42 16.62
CA TYR A 409 29.44 -12.68 17.76
C TYR A 409 29.81 -13.41 19.06
N GLU A 410 30.39 -12.69 20.03
CA GLU A 410 30.83 -13.30 21.29
C GLU A 410 30.79 -12.27 22.42
N ASN A 411 30.13 -12.61 23.54
CA ASN A 411 30.07 -11.79 24.76
C ASN A 411 29.65 -10.32 24.51
N GLY A 412 28.63 -10.10 23.68
CA GLY A 412 28.14 -8.76 23.33
C GLY A 412 28.95 -8.04 22.25
N LYS A 413 30.04 -8.63 21.75
CA LYS A 413 30.91 -8.04 20.74
C LYS A 413 30.68 -8.67 19.38
N LEU A 414 30.59 -7.83 18.35
CA LEU A 414 30.54 -8.22 16.95
C LEU A 414 31.92 -8.06 16.33
N TYR A 415 32.40 -9.13 15.69
CA TYR A 415 33.67 -9.17 14.97
C TYR A 415 33.39 -9.16 13.48
N TYR A 416 34.04 -8.25 12.75
CA TYR A 416 34.01 -8.22 11.30
C TYR A 416 35.38 -7.84 10.73
N SER A 417 35.61 -8.16 9.47
CA SER A 417 36.85 -7.82 8.78
C SER A 417 36.60 -6.90 7.59
N VAL A 418 37.52 -5.97 7.36
CA VAL A 418 37.62 -5.15 6.14
C VAL A 418 39.06 -5.22 5.67
N ASP A 419 39.28 -5.60 4.41
CA ASP A 419 40.63 -5.78 3.85
C ASP A 419 41.54 -6.64 4.74
N ASP A 420 41.01 -7.79 5.20
CA ASP A 420 41.66 -8.74 6.12
C ASP A 420 42.05 -8.19 7.51
N LYS A 421 41.62 -6.97 7.85
CA LYS A 421 41.80 -6.39 9.18
C LYS A 421 40.55 -6.58 10.02
N GLU A 422 40.71 -7.26 11.15
CA GLU A 422 39.63 -7.46 12.11
C GLU A 422 39.32 -6.15 12.86
N VAL A 423 38.02 -5.89 13.01
CA VAL A 423 37.45 -4.80 13.79
C VAL A 423 36.44 -5.41 14.76
N VAL A 424 36.46 -4.91 16.00
CA VAL A 424 35.56 -5.34 17.07
C VAL A 424 34.72 -4.16 17.51
N VAL A 425 33.40 -4.35 17.52
CA VAL A 425 32.44 -3.35 18.00
C VAL A 425 31.51 -3.98 19.04
N GLU A 426 31.05 -3.18 19.99
CA GLU A 426 30.15 -3.63 21.07
C GLU A 426 28.85 -2.81 21.02
N PRO A 427 27.97 -3.08 20.03
CA PRO A 427 26.71 -2.37 19.91
C PRO A 427 25.68 -2.87 20.92
N GLU A 428 24.70 -2.02 21.25
CA GLU A 428 23.59 -2.41 22.13
C GLU A 428 22.67 -3.43 21.43
N LEU A 429 22.53 -3.30 20.10
CA LEU A 429 21.67 -4.11 19.26
C LEU A 429 22.29 -4.37 17.88
N ILE A 430 22.02 -5.53 17.29
CA ILE A 430 22.45 -5.89 15.95
C ILE A 430 21.22 -6.29 15.12
N LEU A 431 20.99 -5.64 13.97
CA LEU A 431 19.93 -5.99 13.03
C LEU A 431 20.50 -6.74 11.82
N THR A 432 19.98 -7.93 11.58
CA THR A 432 20.26 -8.68 10.34
C THR A 432 19.22 -8.37 9.26
N ALA A 433 19.69 -7.83 8.13
CA ALA A 433 18.90 -7.40 6.98
C ALA A 433 19.47 -7.97 5.66
N THR A 434 19.82 -9.26 5.66
CA THR A 434 20.54 -9.96 4.57
C THR A 434 19.62 -10.68 3.58
N GLY A 435 18.36 -10.28 3.51
CA GLY A 435 17.35 -10.83 2.61
C GLY A 435 16.36 -11.78 3.27
N ARG A 436 15.54 -12.43 2.44
CA ARG A 436 14.39 -13.24 2.87
C ARG A 436 14.43 -14.63 2.26
N ALA A 437 13.73 -15.57 2.90
CA ALA A 437 13.63 -16.96 2.49
C ALA A 437 12.15 -17.37 2.37
N PRO A 438 11.74 -18.05 1.28
CA PRO A 438 10.39 -18.60 1.13
C PRO A 438 9.96 -19.47 2.32
N VAL A 439 8.66 -19.44 2.65
CA VAL A 439 8.04 -20.35 3.63
C VAL A 439 7.36 -21.49 2.87
N SER A 440 8.09 -22.57 2.65
CA SER A 440 7.69 -23.71 1.80
C SER A 440 7.73 -25.06 2.51
N GLU A 441 7.78 -25.05 3.85
CA GLU A 441 7.77 -26.26 4.67
C GLU A 441 6.55 -27.15 4.35
N GLY A 442 6.77 -28.46 4.23
CA GLY A 442 5.72 -29.46 3.94
C GLY A 442 5.28 -29.57 2.48
N LEU A 443 5.59 -28.59 1.62
CA LEU A 443 5.14 -28.59 0.22
C LEU A 443 5.78 -29.70 -0.62
N ALA A 444 7.08 -29.96 -0.43
CA ALA A 444 7.77 -31.05 -1.13
C ALA A 444 7.22 -32.43 -0.76
N GLU A 445 6.77 -32.61 0.48
CA GLU A 445 6.21 -33.87 0.99
C GLU A 445 4.85 -34.23 0.36
N VAL A 446 4.17 -33.22 -0.20
CA VAL A 446 2.92 -33.40 -0.93
C VAL A 446 3.11 -33.36 -2.46
N GLY A 447 4.36 -33.32 -2.94
CA GLY A 447 4.70 -33.43 -4.35
C GLY A 447 4.87 -32.11 -5.10
N ILE A 448 4.89 -30.95 -4.41
CA ILE A 448 5.17 -29.66 -5.04
C ILE A 448 6.68 -29.47 -5.21
N LYS A 449 7.12 -29.11 -6.42
CA LYS A 449 8.54 -28.90 -6.74
C LYS A 449 9.04 -27.59 -6.15
N LEU A 450 10.19 -27.69 -5.47
CA LEU A 450 10.92 -26.55 -4.93
C LEU A 450 12.24 -26.36 -5.68
N GLY A 451 12.64 -25.11 -5.85
CA GLY A 451 13.93 -24.73 -6.41
C GLY A 451 15.08 -24.76 -5.41
N GLN A 452 16.26 -24.32 -5.85
CA GLN A 452 17.49 -24.38 -5.05
C GLN A 452 17.42 -23.54 -3.76
N HIS A 453 16.65 -22.45 -3.78
CA HIS A 453 16.45 -21.57 -2.62
C HIS A 453 15.16 -21.89 -1.86
N LYS A 454 14.57 -23.07 -2.10
CA LYS A 454 13.31 -23.56 -1.53
C LYS A 454 12.08 -22.74 -1.97
N GLU A 455 12.19 -21.99 -3.04
CA GLU A 455 11.08 -21.32 -3.71
C GLU A 455 10.18 -22.35 -4.41
N VAL A 456 8.88 -22.09 -4.45
CA VAL A 456 7.94 -22.93 -5.21
C VAL A 456 8.10 -22.61 -6.70
N ILE A 457 8.34 -23.64 -7.50
CA ILE A 457 8.46 -23.48 -8.96
C ILE A 457 7.08 -23.37 -9.57
N VAL A 458 6.86 -22.30 -10.33
CA VAL A 458 5.62 -22.01 -11.06
C VAL A 458 5.92 -21.69 -12.52
N ASP A 459 4.92 -21.91 -13.37
CA ASP A 459 4.91 -21.44 -14.76
C ASP A 459 4.44 -19.98 -14.88
N GLU A 460 4.34 -19.48 -16.11
CA GLU A 460 3.86 -18.14 -16.42
C GLU A 460 2.40 -17.87 -16.00
N TYR A 461 1.61 -18.91 -15.71
CA TYR A 461 0.23 -18.81 -15.22
C TYR A 461 0.15 -18.87 -13.69
N GLN A 462 1.30 -18.85 -13.02
CA GLN A 462 1.46 -19.03 -11.57
C GLN A 462 1.06 -20.43 -11.07
N GLU A 463 0.92 -21.41 -11.97
CA GLU A 463 0.57 -22.79 -11.63
C GLU A 463 1.84 -23.60 -11.38
N THR A 464 1.81 -24.49 -10.38
CA THR A 464 2.93 -25.36 -10.02
C THR A 464 3.03 -26.57 -10.96
N ASN A 465 3.89 -27.54 -10.62
CA ASN A 465 3.91 -28.83 -11.29
C ASN A 465 2.63 -29.67 -11.09
N VAL A 466 1.79 -29.34 -10.09
CA VAL A 466 0.52 -30.03 -9.84
C VAL A 466 -0.64 -29.18 -10.38
N ALA A 467 -1.49 -29.79 -11.20
CA ALA A 467 -2.62 -29.10 -11.83
C ALA A 467 -3.62 -28.61 -10.76
N GLY A 468 -4.09 -27.37 -10.90
CA GLY A 468 -4.95 -26.71 -9.93
C GLY A 468 -4.23 -26.21 -8.67
N VAL A 469 -2.91 -26.40 -8.54
CA VAL A 469 -2.14 -25.83 -7.42
C VAL A 469 -1.30 -24.68 -7.93
N TYR A 470 -1.54 -23.49 -7.39
CA TYR A 470 -0.89 -22.23 -7.74
C TYR A 470 -0.03 -21.75 -6.57
N ALA A 471 0.99 -20.94 -6.85
CA ALA A 471 1.76 -20.26 -5.81
C ALA A 471 2.03 -18.81 -6.18
N ILE A 472 1.89 -17.89 -5.22
CA ILE A 472 1.93 -16.44 -5.47
C ILE A 472 2.77 -15.70 -4.43
N GLY A 473 3.30 -14.54 -4.82
CA GLY A 473 4.12 -13.69 -3.96
C GLY A 473 5.44 -14.35 -3.54
N ASP A 474 5.94 -13.97 -2.35
CA ASP A 474 7.32 -14.30 -1.94
C ASP A 474 7.67 -15.80 -1.92
N VAL A 475 6.69 -16.69 -1.79
CA VAL A 475 6.95 -18.14 -1.76
C VAL A 475 7.52 -18.64 -3.10
N THR A 476 7.24 -17.93 -4.20
CA THR A 476 7.75 -18.22 -5.56
C THR A 476 9.19 -17.75 -5.78
N GLY A 477 9.69 -16.85 -4.93
CA GLY A 477 11.02 -16.25 -5.09
C GLY A 477 11.21 -15.37 -6.33
N GLN A 478 10.19 -15.14 -7.17
CA GLN A 478 10.32 -14.38 -8.42
C GLN A 478 10.67 -12.90 -8.18
N ASN A 479 9.84 -12.19 -7.42
CA ASN A 479 10.13 -10.85 -6.89
C ASN A 479 9.38 -10.67 -5.56
N MET A 480 10.11 -10.49 -4.45
CA MET A 480 9.53 -10.44 -3.11
C MET A 480 9.00 -9.02 -2.77
N LEU A 481 8.01 -8.57 -3.55
CA LEU A 481 7.36 -7.27 -3.42
C LEU A 481 5.84 -7.44 -3.30
N ALA A 482 5.19 -6.60 -2.49
CA ALA A 482 3.77 -6.70 -2.22
C ALA A 482 2.90 -6.54 -3.48
N HIS A 483 3.22 -5.57 -4.34
CA HIS A 483 2.53 -5.33 -5.60
C HIS A 483 2.78 -6.42 -6.65
N VAL A 484 3.90 -7.13 -6.58
CA VAL A 484 4.11 -8.35 -7.37
C VAL A 484 3.19 -9.46 -6.87
N ALA A 485 3.04 -9.63 -5.55
CA ALA A 485 2.09 -10.59 -5.00
C ALA A 485 0.63 -10.28 -5.41
N TYR A 486 0.26 -8.99 -5.55
CA TYR A 486 -1.04 -8.61 -6.12
C TYR A 486 -1.17 -9.04 -7.59
N ALA A 487 -0.18 -8.75 -8.43
CA ALA A 487 -0.19 -9.17 -9.83
C ALA A 487 -0.28 -10.70 -9.98
N HIS A 488 0.48 -11.45 -9.17
CA HIS A 488 0.40 -12.91 -9.14
C HIS A 488 -0.98 -13.41 -8.75
N ALA A 489 -1.64 -12.77 -7.77
CA ALA A 489 -2.99 -13.12 -7.35
C ALA A 489 -4.01 -12.98 -8.48
N LEU A 490 -3.98 -11.85 -9.20
CA LEU A 490 -4.83 -11.60 -10.36
C LEU A 490 -4.62 -12.67 -11.44
N VAL A 491 -3.35 -12.95 -11.79
CA VAL A 491 -3.01 -13.99 -12.78
C VAL A 491 -3.50 -15.37 -12.34
N ALA A 492 -3.28 -15.77 -11.08
CA ALA A 492 -3.70 -17.08 -10.59
C ALA A 492 -5.24 -17.22 -10.62
N VAL A 493 -5.98 -16.22 -10.14
CA VAL A 493 -7.45 -16.28 -10.11
C VAL A 493 -8.04 -16.24 -11.51
N GLU A 494 -7.50 -15.44 -12.42
CA GLU A 494 -7.97 -15.40 -13.80
C GLU A 494 -7.78 -16.76 -14.49
N ASN A 495 -6.66 -17.43 -14.24
CA ASN A 495 -6.43 -18.78 -14.77
C ASN A 495 -7.31 -19.86 -14.13
N ILE A 496 -7.71 -19.70 -12.86
CA ILE A 496 -8.71 -20.56 -12.23
C ILE A 496 -10.07 -20.41 -12.93
N LEU A 497 -10.46 -19.19 -13.28
CA LEU A 497 -11.77 -18.90 -13.90
C LEU A 497 -11.82 -19.23 -15.40
N HIS A 498 -10.74 -18.96 -16.13
CA HIS A 498 -10.76 -18.92 -17.59
C HIS A 498 -9.70 -19.79 -18.27
N LYS A 499 -8.84 -20.47 -17.50
CA LYS A 499 -7.78 -21.39 -17.96
C LYS A 499 -6.83 -20.81 -19.03
N ASN A 500 -5.58 -20.57 -18.64
CA ASN A 500 -4.52 -20.06 -19.52
C ASN A 500 -4.86 -18.72 -20.19
N SER A 501 -5.66 -17.87 -19.55
CA SER A 501 -6.09 -16.57 -20.10
C SER A 501 -5.09 -15.44 -19.80
N ALA A 502 -4.34 -15.55 -18.70
CA ALA A 502 -3.43 -14.51 -18.24
C ALA A 502 -2.02 -15.04 -17.97
N LYS A 503 -1.00 -14.32 -18.45
CA LYS A 503 0.41 -14.63 -18.17
C LYS A 503 1.03 -13.55 -17.31
N TYR A 504 1.83 -13.97 -16.33
CA TYR A 504 2.71 -13.08 -15.60
C TYR A 504 4.02 -12.88 -16.39
N GLN A 505 4.07 -11.82 -17.19
CA GLN A 505 5.23 -11.42 -17.99
C GLN A 505 5.41 -9.89 -17.97
N PRO A 506 5.66 -9.28 -16.80
CA PRO A 506 5.77 -7.82 -16.70
C PRO A 506 6.98 -7.31 -17.48
N LYS A 507 6.82 -6.22 -18.23
CA LYS A 507 7.95 -5.55 -18.92
C LYS A 507 8.87 -4.81 -17.94
N GLY A 508 8.31 -4.35 -16.82
CA GLY A 508 9.04 -3.73 -15.73
C GLY A 508 8.31 -3.91 -14.41
N VAL A 509 9.05 -4.17 -13.34
CA VAL A 509 8.52 -4.18 -11.98
C VAL A 509 9.15 -3.01 -11.23
N PRO A 510 8.37 -2.02 -10.77
CA PRO A 510 8.92 -0.93 -9.99
C PRO A 510 9.36 -1.42 -8.61
N GLY A 511 10.55 -1.00 -8.18
CA GLY A 511 11.06 -1.14 -6.82
C GLY A 511 11.13 0.24 -6.15
N CYS A 512 10.75 0.29 -4.88
CA CYS A 512 10.64 1.54 -4.11
C CYS A 512 11.38 1.41 -2.77
N ILE A 513 12.10 2.46 -2.38
CA ILE A 513 12.81 2.63 -1.12
C ILE A 513 12.43 3.99 -0.56
N TYR A 514 11.99 4.01 0.70
CA TYR A 514 11.21 5.12 1.24
C TYR A 514 12.02 5.92 2.28
N ILE A 515 13.33 6.01 2.07
CA ILE A 515 14.19 6.96 2.79
C ILE A 515 13.94 8.40 2.27
N ASP A 516 14.51 9.42 2.91
CA ASP A 516 14.48 10.81 2.43
C ASP A 516 15.88 11.17 1.89
N PRO A 517 16.03 11.50 0.58
CA PRO A 517 15.01 11.48 -0.46
C PRO A 517 14.58 10.06 -0.87
N GLU A 518 13.34 9.92 -1.36
CA GLU A 518 12.82 8.63 -1.81
C GLU A 518 13.57 8.13 -3.05
N ILE A 519 13.56 6.81 -3.25
CA ILE A 519 14.18 6.15 -4.40
C ILE A 519 13.16 5.22 -5.04
N ALA A 520 12.99 5.34 -6.35
CA ALA A 520 12.23 4.41 -7.16
C ALA A 520 13.05 3.99 -8.38
N PHE A 521 12.93 2.73 -8.80
CA PHE A 521 13.60 2.23 -9.99
C PHE A 521 12.76 1.17 -10.68
N ILE A 522 12.95 1.00 -11.98
CA ILE A 522 12.24 0.01 -12.80
C ILE A 522 13.11 -0.43 -13.97
N GLY A 523 12.98 -1.67 -14.40
CA GLY A 523 13.69 -2.18 -15.58
C GLY A 523 15.20 -2.27 -15.39
N LYS A 524 15.95 -2.01 -16.46
CA LYS A 524 17.40 -2.23 -16.54
C LYS A 524 18.18 -0.96 -16.26
N THR A 525 19.30 -1.09 -15.56
CA THR A 525 20.34 -0.06 -15.56
C THR A 525 21.02 0.03 -16.93
N GLU A 526 21.67 1.16 -17.22
CA GLU A 526 22.44 1.30 -18.48
C GLU A 526 23.55 0.24 -18.58
N ALA A 527 24.19 -0.11 -17.46
CA ALA A 527 25.23 -1.13 -17.41
C ALA A 527 24.68 -2.53 -17.77
N GLN A 528 23.52 -2.90 -17.21
CA GLN A 528 22.86 -4.17 -17.53
C GLN A 528 22.42 -4.22 -19.00
N ALA A 529 21.77 -3.15 -19.50
CA ALA A 529 21.32 -3.12 -20.88
C ALA A 529 22.48 -3.21 -21.90
N LYS A 530 23.61 -2.54 -21.62
CA LYS A 530 24.83 -2.67 -22.44
C LYS A 530 25.47 -4.05 -22.34
N ALA A 531 25.48 -4.67 -21.15
CA ALA A 531 26.00 -6.02 -20.96
C ALA A 531 25.21 -7.07 -21.76
N GLU A 532 23.92 -6.82 -22.01
CA GLU A 532 23.07 -7.63 -22.89
C GLU A 532 23.22 -7.28 -24.38
N GLY A 533 24.12 -6.37 -24.76
CA GLY A 533 24.37 -5.97 -26.14
C GLY A 533 23.36 -4.98 -26.73
N LYS A 534 22.52 -4.34 -25.90
CA LYS A 534 21.57 -3.32 -26.38
C LYS A 534 22.27 -1.98 -26.63
N ASP A 535 21.88 -1.29 -27.71
CA ASP A 535 22.40 0.05 -28.02
C ASP A 535 21.59 1.14 -27.32
N VAL A 536 22.04 1.49 -26.12
CA VAL A 536 21.29 2.39 -25.22
C VAL A 536 22.08 3.63 -24.84
N PHE A 537 21.38 4.63 -24.32
CA PHE A 537 21.98 5.76 -23.61
C PHE A 537 21.12 6.18 -22.42
N SER A 538 21.75 6.81 -21.43
CA SER A 538 21.01 7.46 -20.33
C SER A 538 20.63 8.90 -20.66
N SER A 539 19.40 9.29 -20.32
CA SER A 539 18.95 10.69 -20.22
C SER A 539 18.70 11.03 -18.76
N LYS A 540 19.33 12.09 -18.25
CA LYS A 540 19.32 12.44 -16.83
C LYS A 540 18.89 13.89 -16.64
N TYR A 541 18.08 14.13 -15.60
CA TYR A 541 17.69 15.48 -15.17
C TYR A 541 17.74 15.55 -13.64
N ALA A 542 18.15 16.70 -13.09
CA ALA A 542 18.36 16.87 -11.65
C ALA A 542 17.22 17.68 -11.00
N PHE A 543 16.87 17.35 -9.76
CA PHE A 543 15.82 18.06 -9.01
C PHE A 543 16.18 19.52 -8.74
N GLU A 544 17.47 19.87 -8.72
CA GLU A 544 17.93 21.25 -8.54
C GLU A 544 17.45 22.23 -9.63
N TYR A 545 17.06 21.72 -10.80
CA TYR A 545 16.50 22.53 -11.90
C TYR A 545 14.98 22.48 -11.98
N LEU A 546 14.31 21.75 -11.06
CA LEU A 546 12.87 21.57 -11.09
C LEU A 546 12.17 22.62 -10.23
N GLY A 547 11.31 23.44 -10.84
CA GLY A 547 10.64 24.55 -10.15
C GLY A 547 9.89 24.13 -8.88
N LYS A 548 9.17 23.00 -8.92
CA LYS A 548 8.49 22.45 -7.73
C LYS A 548 9.46 22.09 -6.61
N ALA A 549 10.58 21.45 -6.94
CA ALA A 549 11.59 21.04 -5.98
C ALA A 549 12.30 22.22 -5.31
N ILE A 550 12.59 23.27 -6.10
CA ILE A 550 13.12 24.54 -5.58
C ILE A 550 12.10 25.17 -4.61
N ALA A 551 10.83 25.25 -5.02
CA ALA A 551 9.77 25.86 -4.20
C ALA A 551 9.52 25.13 -2.86
N THR A 552 9.82 23.83 -2.79
CA THR A 552 9.67 23.01 -1.57
C THR A 552 10.99 22.74 -0.86
N THR A 553 12.12 23.28 -1.30
CA THR A 553 13.46 23.00 -0.73
C THR A 553 13.86 21.51 -0.81
N LYS A 554 13.22 20.73 -1.69
CA LYS A 554 13.48 19.29 -1.89
C LYS A 554 14.24 19.06 -3.22
N THR A 555 15.40 19.68 -3.35
CA THR A 555 16.19 19.74 -4.60
C THR A 555 17.19 18.60 -4.77
N GLU A 556 17.32 17.70 -3.79
CA GLU A 556 18.26 16.58 -3.84
C GLU A 556 17.75 15.48 -4.80
N GLY A 557 18.65 14.99 -5.65
CA GLY A 557 18.40 13.82 -6.49
C GLY A 557 18.23 14.10 -7.98
N PHE A 558 17.74 13.08 -8.69
CA PHE A 558 17.66 13.07 -10.15
C PHE A 558 16.63 12.05 -10.65
N VAL A 559 16.23 12.19 -11.91
CA VAL A 559 15.70 11.09 -12.72
C VAL A 559 16.73 10.69 -13.77
N LYS A 560 16.77 9.39 -14.08
CA LYS A 560 17.60 8.80 -15.12
C LYS A 560 16.76 7.80 -15.90
N LEU A 561 16.58 8.02 -17.20
CA LEU A 561 15.93 7.10 -18.13
C LEU A 561 17.00 6.37 -18.93
N VAL A 562 16.87 5.05 -19.07
CA VAL A 562 17.70 4.20 -19.95
C VAL A 562 16.90 3.96 -21.23
N VAL A 563 17.39 4.53 -22.32
CA VAL A 563 16.62 4.67 -23.57
C VAL A 563 17.34 3.95 -24.70
N ASP A 564 16.60 3.12 -25.43
CA ASP A 564 17.04 2.51 -26.67
C ASP A 564 17.27 3.55 -27.78
N LYS A 565 18.32 3.39 -28.59
CA LYS A 565 18.64 4.35 -29.65
C LYS A 565 17.82 4.21 -30.93
N GLU A 566 17.28 3.03 -31.21
CA GLU A 566 16.57 2.74 -32.45
C GLU A 566 15.17 3.37 -32.45
N TYR A 567 14.39 3.04 -31.41
CA TYR A 567 12.98 3.41 -31.29
C TYR A 567 12.70 4.43 -30.19
N GLY A 568 13.63 4.63 -29.25
CA GLY A 568 13.38 5.49 -28.08
C GLY A 568 12.58 4.81 -26.98
N GLU A 569 12.52 3.47 -26.99
CA GLU A 569 11.90 2.66 -25.93
C GLU A 569 12.60 2.89 -24.59
N ILE A 570 11.83 2.95 -23.51
CA ILE A 570 12.35 3.00 -22.15
C ILE A 570 12.61 1.59 -21.67
N LEU A 571 13.88 1.26 -21.43
CA LEU A 571 14.29 -0.06 -20.93
C LEU A 571 14.46 -0.10 -19.42
N GLY A 572 14.52 1.08 -18.79
CA GLY A 572 14.55 1.22 -17.35
C GLY A 572 14.65 2.67 -16.92
N ALA A 573 14.41 2.90 -15.63
CA ALA A 573 14.53 4.21 -15.03
C ALA A 573 14.95 4.13 -13.56
N SER A 574 15.51 5.23 -13.06
CA SER A 574 15.75 5.46 -11.64
C SER A 574 15.38 6.89 -11.31
N ILE A 575 14.64 7.08 -10.23
CA ILE A 575 14.23 8.37 -9.69
C ILE A 575 14.70 8.40 -8.23
N VAL A 576 15.45 9.43 -7.88
CA VAL A 576 15.80 9.75 -6.49
C VAL A 576 15.34 11.17 -6.25
N GLY A 577 14.48 11.38 -5.26
CA GLY A 577 13.95 12.71 -4.94
C GLY A 577 12.61 12.64 -4.22
N ALA A 578 12.00 13.79 -3.99
CA ALA A 578 10.71 13.86 -3.29
C ALA A 578 9.62 13.09 -4.05
N ASN A 579 8.85 12.29 -3.31
CA ASN A 579 7.71 11.50 -3.80
C ASN A 579 8.03 10.56 -4.97
N ALA A 580 9.31 10.19 -5.17
CA ALA A 580 9.75 9.36 -6.29
C ALA A 580 8.95 8.05 -6.42
N THR A 581 8.47 7.51 -5.30
CA THR A 581 7.71 6.26 -5.26
C THR A 581 6.29 6.38 -5.82
N ASP A 582 5.72 7.58 -5.89
CA ASP A 582 4.35 7.81 -6.36
C ASP A 582 4.28 7.82 -7.89
N TYR A 583 5.19 8.55 -8.55
CA TYR A 583 5.11 8.80 -10.00
C TYR A 583 6.01 7.89 -10.85
N ILE A 584 6.77 6.98 -10.25
CA ILE A 584 7.41 5.88 -11.00
C ILE A 584 6.37 5.02 -11.75
N ALA A 585 5.11 5.03 -11.30
CA ALA A 585 3.99 4.35 -11.94
C ALA A 585 3.73 4.84 -13.38
N GLU A 586 4.05 6.09 -13.71
CA GLU A 586 3.96 6.57 -15.10
C GLU A 586 4.94 5.82 -16.01
N ILE A 587 6.17 5.61 -15.54
CA ILE A 587 7.18 4.84 -16.29
C ILE A 587 6.76 3.37 -16.37
N ALA A 588 6.20 2.81 -15.30
CA ALA A 588 5.69 1.43 -15.31
C ALA A 588 4.60 1.25 -16.37
N LEU A 589 3.62 2.17 -16.42
CA LEU A 589 2.58 2.15 -17.45
C LEU A 589 3.17 2.35 -18.85
N ALA A 590 4.09 3.30 -19.01
CA ALA A 590 4.75 3.56 -20.29
C ALA A 590 5.48 2.33 -20.82
N MET A 591 6.25 1.64 -19.97
CA MET A 591 6.93 0.39 -20.34
C MET A 591 5.94 -0.71 -20.71
N GLU A 592 4.87 -0.89 -19.93
CA GLU A 592 3.87 -1.93 -20.19
C GLU A 592 3.18 -1.72 -21.55
N GLN A 593 2.89 -0.47 -21.88
CA GLN A 593 2.22 -0.05 -23.12
C GLN A 593 3.17 0.28 -24.29
N GLU A 594 4.48 0.04 -24.15
CA GLU A 594 5.50 0.33 -25.18
C GLU A 594 5.55 1.80 -25.62
N VAL A 595 5.17 2.71 -24.72
CA VAL A 595 5.28 4.16 -24.91
C VAL A 595 6.75 4.55 -24.95
N THR A 596 7.15 5.35 -25.94
CA THR A 596 8.53 5.81 -26.09
C THR A 596 8.74 7.17 -25.43
N VAL A 597 10.00 7.61 -25.36
CA VAL A 597 10.33 8.98 -24.92
C VAL A 597 9.69 10.07 -25.79
N PHE A 598 9.28 9.77 -27.03
CA PHE A 598 8.62 10.72 -27.91
C PHE A 598 7.19 11.01 -27.48
N GLU A 599 6.41 9.98 -27.15
CA GLU A 599 5.05 10.17 -26.62
C GLU A 599 5.10 10.84 -25.25
N LEU A 600 5.97 10.38 -24.34
CA LEU A 600 6.11 11.00 -23.01
C LEU A 600 6.50 12.48 -23.08
N ALA A 601 7.40 12.87 -24.00
CA ALA A 601 7.76 14.27 -24.19
C ALA A 601 6.62 15.14 -24.76
N ARG A 602 5.58 14.54 -25.33
CA ARG A 602 4.38 15.22 -25.85
C ARG A 602 3.21 15.18 -24.88
N THR A 603 3.25 14.33 -23.87
CA THR A 603 2.27 14.29 -22.78
C THR A 603 2.35 15.58 -21.96
N ILE A 604 1.22 16.27 -21.81
CA ILE A 604 1.12 17.47 -20.99
C ILE A 604 1.19 17.08 -19.52
N HIS A 605 2.35 17.30 -18.89
CA HIS A 605 2.51 17.13 -17.45
C HIS A 605 1.99 18.37 -16.70
N PRO A 606 1.27 18.22 -15.58
CA PRO A 606 0.83 19.36 -14.78
C PRO A 606 2.01 20.16 -14.21
N HIS A 607 1.89 21.49 -14.19
CA HIS A 607 2.91 22.42 -13.70
C HIS A 607 2.41 23.29 -12.52
N PRO A 608 3.22 23.50 -11.45
CA PRO A 608 4.48 22.84 -11.15
C PRO A 608 4.30 21.52 -10.38
N THR A 609 4.94 20.43 -10.80
CA THR A 609 4.92 19.13 -10.09
C THR A 609 6.30 18.45 -10.05
N TYR A 610 6.48 17.46 -9.15
CA TYR A 610 7.68 16.62 -9.18
C TYR A 610 7.73 15.74 -10.43
N ASN A 611 6.57 15.35 -10.95
CA ASN A 611 6.47 14.43 -12.08
C ASN A 611 7.00 15.03 -13.40
N GLU A 612 7.02 16.36 -13.55
CA GLU A 612 7.64 17.05 -14.69
C GLU A 612 9.12 16.66 -14.91
N ILE A 613 9.79 16.10 -13.91
CA ILE A 613 11.15 15.61 -14.06
C ILE A 613 11.26 14.48 -15.09
N ILE A 614 10.26 13.57 -15.13
CA ILE A 614 10.18 12.49 -16.13
C ILE A 614 10.07 13.11 -17.52
N TRP A 615 9.19 14.10 -17.67
CA TRP A 615 9.03 14.83 -18.92
C TRP A 615 10.33 15.51 -19.37
N GLU A 616 11.07 16.18 -18.47
CA GLU A 616 12.35 16.82 -18.83
C GLU A 616 13.38 15.81 -19.33
N ALA A 617 13.48 14.65 -18.67
CA ALA A 617 14.37 13.58 -19.12
C ALA A 617 13.92 12.95 -20.44
N ALA A 618 12.61 12.76 -20.65
CA ALA A 618 12.05 12.24 -21.90
C ALA A 618 12.24 13.25 -23.05
N ARG A 619 11.97 14.54 -22.83
CA ARG A 619 12.16 15.62 -23.79
C ARG A 619 13.63 15.73 -24.22
N SER A 620 14.55 15.65 -23.27
CA SER A 620 15.99 15.63 -23.52
C SER A 620 16.39 14.41 -24.38
N ALA A 621 15.87 13.22 -24.06
CA ALA A 621 16.11 12.00 -24.83
C ALA A 621 15.56 12.09 -26.26
N ALA A 622 14.30 12.52 -26.41
CA ALA A 622 13.63 12.68 -27.70
C ALA A 622 14.36 13.68 -28.61
N LEU A 623 14.82 14.81 -28.04
CA LEU A 623 15.62 15.80 -28.78
C LEU A 623 16.94 15.19 -29.26
N LYS A 624 17.65 14.46 -28.39
CA LYS A 624 18.92 13.80 -28.74
C LYS A 624 18.75 12.79 -29.87
N LEU A 625 17.72 11.95 -29.81
CA LEU A 625 17.40 10.98 -30.88
C LEU A 625 17.04 11.68 -32.21
N SER A 626 16.25 12.75 -32.14
CA SER A 626 15.87 13.53 -33.32
C SER A 626 17.06 14.20 -34.00
N LEU A 627 18.02 14.70 -33.22
CA LEU A 627 19.26 15.29 -33.74
C LEU A 627 20.20 14.25 -34.33
N ALA A 628 20.25 13.05 -33.76
CA ALA A 628 21.05 11.95 -34.29
C ALA A 628 20.55 11.48 -35.66
N LYS A 629 19.23 11.39 -35.87
CA LYS A 629 18.62 11.01 -37.16
C LYS A 629 18.80 12.04 -38.30
N LYS A 630 19.16 13.28 -37.96
CA LYS A 630 19.42 14.37 -38.94
C LYS A 630 20.87 14.42 -39.42
N LYS A 631 21.79 13.73 -38.74
CA LYS A 631 23.19 13.59 -39.14
C LYS A 631 23.34 12.33 -39.98
#